data_AF-A0A7J4TXU4-F1
#
_entry.id   AF-A0A7J4TXU4-F1
#
_cell.length_a   1.000
_cell.length_b   1.000
_cell.length_c   1.000
_cell.angle_alpha   90.00
_cell.angle_beta   90.00
_cell.angle_gamma   90.00
#
_symmetry.space_group_name_H-M   'P 1'
#
loop_
_entity.id
_entity.type
_entity.pdbx_description
1 polymer ?
#
loop_
_entity_poly.entity_id
_entity_poly.type
_entity_poly.pdbx_seq_one_letter_code
_entity_poly.pdbx_strand_id
1 'polypeptide(L)'
;MGDKTCVLCGAVCRVTHERTIIDLREEKIPCPMCSTLVVAGTEERPVDLICGSCQGSFRITPKVVKVEIGCPSCDRMLRLRPRPGSRKISCPACESEFSVTF
;
A
#
# COMPACT_ATOMS: atom_id res chain seq x y z
N MET A 1 -1.66 7.19 6.14
CA MET A 1 -1.29 8.07 7.26
C MET A 1 0.23 8.08 7.36
N GLY A 2 0.81 9.17 7.80
CA GLY A 2 2.25 9.22 7.98
C GLY A 2 2.67 10.42 8.79
N ASP A 3 3.79 10.26 9.47
CA ASP A 3 4.42 11.33 10.21
C ASP A 3 5.28 12.15 9.24
N LYS A 4 5.12 13.47 9.29
CA LYS A 4 5.92 14.42 8.54
C LYS A 4 6.71 15.25 9.54
N THR A 5 8.03 15.18 9.44
CA THR A 5 8.92 15.97 10.27
C THR A 5 9.13 17.34 9.63
N CYS A 6 8.84 18.40 10.38
CA CYS A 6 9.13 19.76 9.96
C CYS A 6 10.64 19.97 9.91
N VAL A 7 11.17 20.36 8.74
CA VAL A 7 12.63 20.55 8.54
C VAL A 7 13.16 21.76 9.32
N LEU A 8 12.31 22.73 9.66
CA LEU A 8 12.70 23.96 10.35
C LEU A 8 12.75 23.84 11.87
N CYS A 9 11.79 23.13 12.48
CA CYS A 9 11.65 23.04 13.94
C CYS A 9 11.72 21.61 14.49
N GLY A 10 11.84 20.59 13.62
CA GLY A 10 11.89 19.19 14.03
C GLY A 10 10.56 18.62 14.55
N ALA A 11 9.49 19.42 14.59
CA ALA A 11 8.18 18.96 15.04
C ALA A 11 7.65 17.83 14.15
N VAL A 12 7.14 16.77 14.78
CA VAL A 12 6.54 15.63 14.09
C VAL A 12 5.04 15.86 13.97
N CYS A 13 4.57 16.11 12.75
CA CYS A 13 3.15 16.27 12.46
C CYS A 13 2.57 14.95 11.95
N ARG A 14 1.62 14.37 12.69
CA ARG A 14 0.90 13.17 12.27
C ARG A 14 -0.21 13.57 11.29
N VAL A 15 -0.07 13.21 10.01
CA VAL A 15 -1.06 13.55 8.99
C VAL A 15 -2.08 12.41 8.88
N THR A 16 -3.32 12.72 9.25
CA THR A 16 -4.50 11.86 9.05
C THR A 16 -5.35 12.40 7.89
N HIS A 17 -5.99 11.49 7.16
CA HIS A 17 -6.91 11.83 6.08
C HIS A 17 -8.23 11.13 6.35
N GLU A 18 -9.27 11.91 6.66
CA GLU A 18 -10.56 11.42 7.16
C GLU A 18 -11.22 10.44 6.18
N ARG A 19 -11.15 10.71 4.88
CA ARG A 19 -11.73 9.79 3.89
C ARG A 19 -11.05 8.42 3.92
N THR A 20 -9.72 8.38 4.08
CA THR A 20 -8.97 7.13 4.13
C THR A 20 -9.26 6.33 5.41
N ILE A 21 -9.51 7.01 6.53
CA ILE A 21 -9.98 6.42 7.80
C ILE A 21 -11.32 5.70 7.57
N ILE A 22 -12.29 6.41 7.02
CA ILE A 22 -13.63 5.87 6.75
C ILE A 22 -13.55 4.65 5.80
N ASP A 23 -12.81 4.77 4.70
CA ASP A 23 -12.65 3.67 3.74
C ASP A 23 -11.96 2.43 4.37
N LEU A 24 -11.07 2.62 5.35
CA LEU A 24 -10.43 1.51 6.08
C LEU A 24 -11.37 0.87 7.12
N ARG A 25 -12.19 1.67 7.83
CA ARG A 25 -13.22 1.17 8.76
C ARG A 25 -14.24 0.28 8.06
N GLU A 26 -14.74 0.75 6.92
CA GLU A 26 -15.82 0.12 6.18
C GLU A 26 -15.34 -1.00 5.24
N GLU A 27 -14.03 -1.27 5.20
CA GLU A 27 -13.46 -2.28 4.32
C GLU A 27 -13.99 -3.68 4.67
N LYS A 28 -14.56 -4.34 3.67
CA LYS A 28 -15.07 -5.71 3.75
C LYS A 28 -14.04 -6.65 3.16
N ILE A 29 -13.57 -7.60 3.97
CA ILE A 29 -12.55 -8.57 3.57
C ILE A 29 -13.12 -9.97 3.74
N PRO A 30 -13.01 -10.86 2.74
CA PRO A 30 -13.41 -12.25 2.89
C PRO A 30 -12.43 -12.97 3.81
N CYS A 31 -12.94 -13.71 4.79
CA CYS A 31 -12.12 -14.56 5.63
C CYS A 31 -11.46 -15.67 4.79
N PRO A 32 -10.14 -15.91 4.91
CA PRO A 32 -9.44 -16.93 4.12
C PRO A 32 -9.86 -18.37 4.46
N MET A 33 -10.51 -18.59 5.61
CA MET A 33 -10.90 -19.93 6.08
C MET A 33 -12.33 -20.31 5.71
N CYS A 34 -13.28 -19.38 5.82
CA CYS A 34 -14.70 -19.66 5.63
C CYS A 34 -15.38 -18.81 4.56
N SER A 35 -14.64 -17.91 3.90
CA SER A 35 -15.14 -16.93 2.90
C SER A 35 -16.20 -15.95 3.41
N THR A 36 -16.58 -15.99 4.69
CA THR A 36 -17.48 -15.02 5.32
C THR A 36 -16.88 -13.62 5.26
N LEU A 37 -17.70 -12.63 4.92
CA LEU A 37 -17.30 -11.23 4.90
C LEU A 37 -17.12 -10.70 6.32
N VAL A 38 -15.93 -10.19 6.61
CA VAL A 38 -15.58 -9.54 7.88
C VAL A 38 -15.31 -8.06 7.60
N VAL A 39 -15.88 -7.19 8.42
CA VAL A 39 -15.58 -5.74 8.38
C VAL A 39 -14.31 -5.51 9.20
N ALA A 40 -13.31 -4.84 8.62
CA ALA A 40 -12.03 -4.64 9.29
C ALA A 40 -12.19 -3.78 10.56
N GLY A 41 -12.95 -2.68 10.50
CA GLY A 41 -13.22 -1.83 11.67
C GLY A 41 -11.96 -1.15 12.25
N THR A 42 -10.88 -1.07 11.47
CA THR A 42 -9.56 -0.59 11.93
C THR A 42 -9.08 0.58 11.08
N GLU A 43 -8.48 1.59 11.72
CA GLU A 43 -7.88 2.75 11.02
C GLU A 43 -6.48 2.48 10.47
N GLU A 44 -5.86 1.39 10.93
CA GLU A 44 -4.44 1.14 10.76
C GLU A 44 -4.20 -0.24 10.15
N ARG A 45 -3.08 -0.38 9.44
CA ARG A 45 -2.57 -1.67 8.95
C ARG A 45 -1.07 -1.71 9.19
N PRO A 46 -0.48 -2.86 9.54
CA PRO A 46 -1.09 -4.19 9.62
C PRO A 46 -1.83 -4.47 10.94
N VAL A 47 -2.93 -5.22 10.88
CA VAL A 47 -3.73 -5.62 12.07
C VAL A 47 -4.16 -7.08 11.94
N ASP A 48 -4.22 -7.78 13.07
CA ASP A 48 -4.76 -9.13 13.18
C ASP A 48 -6.27 -9.08 13.46
N LEU A 49 -7.07 -9.73 12.62
CA LEU A 49 -8.52 -9.83 12.78
C LEU A 49 -8.92 -11.25 13.15
N ILE A 50 -10.01 -11.36 13.88
CA ILE A 50 -10.66 -12.63 14.23
C ILE A 50 -12.01 -12.68 13.52
N CYS A 51 -12.24 -13.73 12.75
CA CYS A 51 -13.54 -13.94 12.11
C CYS A 51 -14.58 -14.37 13.16
N GLY A 52 -15.71 -13.65 13.26
CA GLY A 52 -16.80 -14.03 14.17
C GLY A 52 -17.50 -15.35 13.83
N SER A 53 -17.33 -15.85 12.60
CA SER A 53 -18.00 -17.08 12.13
C SER A 53 -17.14 -18.34 12.33
N CYS A 54 -15.85 -18.31 12.02
CA CYS A 54 -14.96 -19.47 12.16
C CYS A 54 -13.92 -19.34 13.28
N GLN A 55 -13.89 -18.21 14.00
CA GLN A 55 -12.90 -17.87 15.04
C GLN A 55 -11.43 -17.90 14.56
N GLY A 56 -11.18 -18.04 13.26
CA GLY A 56 -9.85 -17.98 12.69
C GLY A 56 -9.26 -16.58 12.77
N SER A 57 -8.01 -16.47 13.23
CA SER A 57 -7.23 -15.25 13.19
C SER A 57 -6.49 -15.13 11.85
N PHE A 58 -6.49 -13.94 11.26
CA PHE A 58 -5.75 -13.65 10.04
C PHE A 58 -5.23 -12.21 10.04
N ARG A 59 -4.06 -12.01 9.43
CA ARG A 59 -3.39 -10.72 9.42
C ARG A 59 -3.62 -9.96 8.12
N ILE A 60 -4.12 -8.74 8.23
CA ILE A 60 -4.26 -7.84 7.08
C ILE A 60 -2.97 -7.05 6.92
N THR A 61 -2.40 -7.09 5.73
CA THR A 61 -1.22 -6.31 5.37
C THR A 61 -1.60 -4.97 4.74
N PRO A 62 -0.74 -3.93 4.85
CA PRO A 62 -0.97 -2.66 4.20
C PRO A 62 -1.06 -2.82 2.67
N LYS A 63 -2.04 -2.15 2.07
CA LYS A 63 -2.21 -2.13 0.62
C LYS A 63 -1.09 -1.29 0.00
N VAL A 64 -0.03 -1.97 -0.47
CA VAL A 64 1.04 -1.31 -1.22
C VAL A 64 0.50 -0.97 -2.61
N VAL A 65 0.25 0.31 -2.86
CA VAL A 65 -0.17 0.81 -4.17
C VAL A 65 0.97 0.58 -5.16
N LYS A 66 0.72 -0.22 -6.19
CA LYS A 66 1.65 -0.38 -7.31
C LYS A 66 1.46 0.81 -8.25
N VAL A 67 2.57 1.38 -8.70
CA VAL A 67 2.59 2.48 -9.67
C VAL A 67 2.85 1.93 -11.06
N GLU A 68 2.23 2.54 -12.06
CA GLU A 68 2.45 2.25 -13.47
C GLU A 68 3.43 3.28 -14.04
N ILE A 69 4.49 2.80 -14.69
CA ILE A 69 5.52 3.62 -15.31
C ILE A 69 5.75 3.14 -16.73
N GLY A 70 5.75 4.04 -17.70
CA GLY A 70 6.13 3.71 -19.08
C GLY A 70 7.64 3.50 -19.19
N CYS A 71 8.06 2.47 -19.92
CA CYS A 71 9.45 2.35 -20.33
C CYS A 71 9.77 3.40 -21.41
N PRO A 72 10.83 4.21 -21.26
CA PRO A 72 11.15 5.28 -22.21
C PRO A 72 11.58 4.78 -23.61
N SER A 73 11.95 3.51 -23.74
CA SER A 73 12.41 2.93 -25.02
C SER A 73 11.33 2.16 -25.79
N CYS A 74 10.31 1.63 -25.12
CA CYS A 74 9.28 0.80 -25.78
C CYS A 74 7.84 1.17 -25.38
N ASP A 75 7.66 2.25 -24.62
CA ASP A 75 6.38 2.76 -24.09
C ASP A 75 5.52 1.74 -23.32
N ARG A 76 6.10 0.59 -22.98
CA ARG A 76 5.38 -0.48 -22.30
C ARG A 76 5.17 -0.12 -20.83
N MET A 77 3.94 -0.31 -20.34
CA MET A 77 3.59 -0.03 -18.95
C MET A 77 4.13 -1.11 -18.00
N LEU A 78 4.95 -0.68 -17.04
CA LEU A 78 5.55 -1.51 -16.00
C LEU A 78 4.86 -1.25 -14.66
N ARG A 79 4.39 -2.31 -14.00
CA ARG A 79 3.75 -2.26 -12.68
C ARG A 79 4.78 -2.52 -11.59
N LEU A 80 5.17 -1.46 -10.88
CA LEU A 80 6.26 -1.52 -9.91
C LEU A 80 5.79 -1.09 -8.51
N ARG A 81 6.50 -1.53 -7.46
CA ARG A 81 6.30 -0.99 -6.11
C ARG A 81 7.15 0.30 -5.99
N PRO A 82 6.56 1.44 -5.58
CA PRO A 82 7.33 2.65 -5.33
C PRO A 82 8.27 2.41 -4.14
N ARG A 83 9.51 2.87 -4.28
CA ARG A 83 10.55 2.82 -3.25
C ARG A 83 11.17 4.21 -3.22
N PRO A 84 11.33 4.85 -2.05
CA PRO A 84 11.95 6.17 -1.97
C PRO A 84 13.40 6.09 -2.49
N GLY A 85 13.79 7.08 -3.30
CA GLY A 85 15.12 7.17 -3.92
C GLY A 85 15.12 6.82 -5.41
N SER A 86 16.29 7.00 -6.05
CA SER A 86 16.50 6.64 -7.44
C SER A 86 16.97 5.19 -7.56
N ARG A 87 16.38 4.44 -8.49
CA ARG A 87 16.88 3.10 -8.84
C ARG A 87 16.97 2.91 -10.34
N LYS A 88 17.95 2.12 -10.75
CA LYS A 88 18.00 1.58 -12.11
C LYS A 88 17.10 0.35 -12.19
N ILE A 89 16.24 0.33 -13.20
CA ILE A 89 15.40 -0.82 -13.53
C ILE A 89 15.63 -1.19 -14.99
N SER A 90 15.69 -2.49 -15.26
CA SER A 90 15.73 -3.06 -16.59
C SER A 90 14.32 -3.35 -17.06
N CYS A 91 14.01 -2.93 -18.29
CA CYS A 91 12.73 -3.28 -18.91
C CYS A 91 12.75 -4.75 -19.36
N PRO A 92 11.85 -5.62 -18.89
CA PRO A 92 11.80 -7.02 -19.33
C PRO A 92 11.40 -7.21 -20.80
N ALA A 93 10.94 -6.16 -21.50
CA ALA A 93 10.49 -6.24 -22.89
C ALA A 93 11.53 -5.78 -23.91
N CYS A 94 12.40 -4.82 -23.55
CA CYS A 94 13.40 -4.25 -24.46
C CYS A 94 14.80 -4.21 -23.86
N GLU A 95 14.99 -4.77 -22.66
CA GLU A 95 16.26 -4.89 -21.91
C GLU A 95 16.98 -3.55 -21.61
N SER A 96 16.39 -2.42 -22.00
CA SER A 96 16.92 -1.08 -21.71
C SER A 96 16.91 -0.81 -20.20
N GLU A 97 18.04 -0.35 -19.68
CA GLU A 97 18.14 0.16 -18.31
C GLU A 97 17.74 1.63 -18.25
N PHE A 98 16.87 1.99 -17.30
CA PHE A 98 16.50 3.37 -17.05
C PHE A 98 16.36 3.65 -15.55
N SER A 99 16.61 4.90 -15.16
CA SER A 99 16.48 5.35 -13.78
C SER A 99 15.07 5.87 -13.52
N VAL A 100 14.44 5.41 -12.44
CA VAL A 100 13.17 5.94 -11.95
C VAL A 100 13.38 6.56 -10.58
N THR A 101 12.79 7.73 -10.38
CA THR A 101 12.78 8.47 -9.12
C THR A 101 11.35 8.55 -8.61
N PHE A 102 11.15 8.19 -7.34
CA PHE A 102 9.87 8.31 -6.63
C PHE A 102 9.99 9.23 -5.42
#